data_AF-A0A101JTY4-F1
#
_entry.id   AF-A0A101JTY4-F1
#
_cell.length_a   1.000
_cell.length_b   1.000
_cell.length_c   1.000
_cell.angle_alpha   90.00
_cell.angle_beta   90.00
_cell.angle_gamma   90.00
#
_symmetry.space_group_name_H-M   'P 1'
#
loop_
_entity.id
_entity.type
_entity.pdbx_description
1 polymer ?
#
loop_
_entity_poly.entity_id
_entity_poly.type
_entity_poly.pdbx_seq_one_letter_code
_entity_poly.pdbx_strand_id
1 'polypeptide(L)' 'MTGSVEHLPARPSWDCRVCGRPWPCEPAQVVLARGHGRVDLALVMWDYLEEAARDMPQTPAPELFNRFLRWTQ' A
#
# COMPACT_ATOMS: atom_id res chain seq x y z
N MET A 1 -19.28 -19.10 -0.93
CA MET A 1 -18.10 -18.51 -1.61
C MET A 1 -18.12 -17.00 -1.37
N THR A 2 -17.69 -16.53 -0.21
CA THR A 2 -17.52 -15.09 0.00
C THR A 2 -16.16 -14.71 -0.55
N GLY A 3 -16.12 -14.28 -1.82
CA GLY A 3 -14.94 -13.62 -2.36
C GLY A 3 -14.70 -12.37 -1.55
N SER A 4 -13.71 -12.37 -0.65
CA SER A 4 -13.32 -11.17 0.06
C SER A 4 -12.85 -10.18 -1.00
N VAL A 5 -13.57 -9.05 -1.14
CA VAL A 5 -13.17 -8.03 -2.11
C VAL A 5 -11.79 -7.52 -1.69
N GLU A 6 -10.80 -7.79 -2.53
CA GLU A 6 -9.42 -7.45 -2.21
C GLU A 6 -9.21 -5.94 -2.30
N HIS A 7 -8.70 -5.35 -1.22
CA HIS A 7 -8.38 -3.93 -1.16
C HIS A 7 -7.09 -3.66 -1.94
N LEU A 8 -7.18 -3.62 -3.27
CA LEU A 8 -6.06 -3.38 -4.18
C LEU A 8 -5.88 -1.89 -4.53
N PRO A 9 -4.67 -1.45 -4.91
CA PRO A 9 -4.41 -0.07 -5.34
C PRO A 9 -4.98 0.20 -6.75
N ALA A 10 -5.54 1.40 -6.94
CA ALA A 10 -5.90 1.98 -8.22
C ALA A 10 -4.78 2.92 -8.67
N ARG A 11 -4.17 2.66 -9.82
CA ARG A 11 -3.13 3.55 -10.38
C ARG A 11 -3.78 4.57 -11.33
N PRO A 12 -3.30 5.83 -11.39
CA PRO A 12 -2.09 6.36 -10.75
C PRO A 12 -2.32 7.07 -9.40
N SER A 13 -3.56 7.12 -8.86
CA SER A 13 -3.82 7.83 -7.59
C SER A 13 -3.36 7.06 -6.34
N TRP A 14 -3.14 5.76 -6.51
CA TRP A 14 -2.85 4.80 -5.45
C TRP A 14 -3.96 4.69 -4.41
N ASP A 15 -5.19 5.07 -4.73
CA ASP A 15 -6.31 4.87 -3.82
C ASP A 15 -6.82 3.43 -3.87
N CYS A 16 -7.40 2.95 -2.78
CA CYS A 16 -7.98 1.63 -2.73
C CYS A 16 -9.22 1.56 -3.64
N ARG A 17 -9.27 0.56 -4.52
CA ARG A 17 -10.41 0.33 -5.44
C ARG A 17 -11.74 0.08 -4.73
N VAL A 18 -11.69 -0.38 -3.48
CA VAL A 18 -12.88 -0.79 -2.71
C VAL A 18 -13.42 0.36 -1.88
N CYS A 19 -12.57 1.05 -1.13
CA CYS A 19 -12.99 2.06 -0.17
C CYS A 19 -12.59 3.49 -0.53
N GLY A 20 -11.86 3.71 -1.62
CA GLY A 20 -11.44 5.04 -2.10
C GLY A 20 -10.45 5.78 -1.20
N ARG A 21 -9.95 5.14 -0.13
CA ARG A 21 -8.93 5.71 0.77
C ARG A 21 -7.52 5.47 0.22
N PRO A 22 -6.52 6.25 0.63
CA PRO A 22 -5.13 5.99 0.25
C PRO A 22 -4.74 4.54 0.53
N TRP A 23 -4.33 3.81 -0.50
CA TRP A 23 -3.77 2.47 -0.35
C TRP A 23 -2.31 2.56 0.12
N PRO A 24 -1.83 1.70 1.04
CA PRO A 24 -2.58 0.63 1.71
C PRO A 24 -3.51 1.17 2.80
N CYS A 25 -4.81 0.95 2.63
CA CYS A 25 -5.82 1.27 3.63
C CYS A 25 -5.81 0.20 4.74
N GLU A 26 -6.39 0.48 5.90
CA GLU A 26 -6.37 -0.43 7.07
C GLU A 26 -6.72 -1.90 6.74
N PRO A 27 -7.79 -2.22 5.96
CA PRO A 27 -8.05 -3.62 5.59
C PRO A 27 -6.94 -4.26 4.75
N ALA A 28 -6.31 -3.50 3.84
CA ALA A 28 -5.19 -3.97 3.04
C ALA A 28 -3.96 -4.22 3.93
N GLN A 29 -3.67 -3.33 4.88
CA GLN A 29 -2.57 -3.49 5.83
C GLN A 29 -2.72 -4.78 6.65
N VAL A 30 -3.93 -5.07 7.14
CA VAL A 30 -4.23 -6.31 7.89
C VAL A 30 -4.01 -7.56 7.03
N VAL A 31 -4.46 -7.55 5.78
CA VAL A 31 -4.28 -8.70 4.87
C VAL A 31 -2.80 -8.89 4.52
N LEU A 32 -2.10 -7.81 4.16
CA LEU A 32 -0.67 -7.84 3.82
C LEU A 32 0.19 -8.33 4.99
N ALA A 33 -0.06 -7.82 6.20
CA ALA A 33 0.66 -8.22 7.42
C ALA A 33 0.40 -9.66 7.85
N ARG A 34 -0.78 -10.23 7.52
CA ARG A 34 -1.06 -11.66 7.75
C ARG A 34 -0.37 -12.57 6.74
N GLY A 35 -0.13 -12.07 5.52
CA GLY A 35 0.49 -12.83 4.44
C GLY A 35 2.02 -12.83 4.45
N HIS A 36 2.66 -11.91 5.18
CA HIS A 36 4.10 -11.68 5.13
C HIS A 36 4.71 -11.54 6.52
N GLY A 37 5.95 -12.01 6.69
CA GLY A 37 6.78 -11.62 7.83
C GLY A 37 7.17 -10.14 7.73
N ARG A 38 7.63 -9.55 8.84
CA ARG A 38 7.98 -8.12 8.92
C ARG A 38 8.96 -7.65 7.84
N VAL A 39 10.02 -8.44 7.58
CA VAL A 39 11.04 -8.11 6.57
C VAL A 39 10.46 -8.21 5.16
N ASP A 40 9.78 -9.32 4.85
CA ASP A 40 9.15 -9.53 3.54
C ASP A 40 8.10 -8.45 3.24
N LEU A 41 7.32 -8.06 4.25
CA LEU A 41 6.34 -6.98 4.16
C LEU A 41 7.02 -5.65 3.80
N ALA A 42 8.12 -5.31 4.48
CA ALA A 42 8.84 -4.07 4.19
C ALA A 42 9.42 -4.05 2.77
N LEU A 43 9.91 -5.18 2.26
CA LEU A 43 10.41 -5.30 0.89
C LEU A 43 9.29 -5.15 -0.14
N VAL A 44 8.17 -5.86 0.04
CA VAL A 44 7.00 -5.73 -0.84
C VAL A 44 6.49 -4.28 -0.85
N MET A 45 6.44 -3.64 0.32
CA MET A 45 6.00 -2.24 0.42
C MET A 45 7.01 -1.25 -0.16
N TRP A 46 8.30 -1.59 -0.19
CA TRP A 46 9.33 -0.81 -0.88
C TRP A 46 9.10 -0.81 -2.40
N ASP A 47 8.83 -1.97 -3.00
CA ASP A 47 8.55 -2.08 -4.44
C ASP A 47 7.33 -1.23 -4.82
N TYR A 48 6.27 -1.27 -4.01
CA TYR A 48 5.10 -0.41 -4.20
C TYR A 48 5.43 1.07 -4.04
N LEU A 49 6.28 1.45 -3.09
CA LEU A 49 6.72 2.83 -2.91
C LEU A 49 7.44 3.34 -4.17
N GLU A 50 8.33 2.55 -4.76
CA GLU A 50 9.05 2.96 -5.98
C GLU A 50 8.11 3.19 -7.16
N GLU A 51 7.11 2.33 -7.32
CA GLU A 51 6.09 2.52 -8.35
C GLU A 51 5.21 3.74 -8.06
N ALA A 52 4.82 3.95 -6.80
CA ALA A 52 4.03 5.09 -6.37
C ALA A 52 4.76 6.42 -6.58
N ALA A 53 6.07 6.45 -6.34
CA ALA A 53 6.91 7.62 -6.59
C ALA A 53 6.97 7.98 -8.08
N ARG A 54 6.94 6.98 -8.97
CA ARG A 54 6.87 7.20 -10.43
C ARG A 54 5.51 7.73 -10.87
N ASP A 55 4.43 7.23 -10.29
CA ASP A 55 3.06 7.63 -10.65
C ASP A 55 2.64 8.99 -10.04
N MET A 56 3.19 9.34 -8.88
CA MET A 56 2.86 10.55 -8.12
C MET A 56 4.09 11.46 -7.93
N PRO A 57 4.69 12.00 -9.01
CA PRO A 57 5.96 12.73 -8.93
C PRO A 57 5.88 14.05 -8.15
N GLN A 58 4.66 14.56 -7.90
CA GLN A 58 4.42 15.77 -7.11
C GLN A 58 4.26 15.48 -5.61
N THR A 59 4.13 14.21 -5.21
CA THR A 59 3.97 13.83 -3.80
C THR A 59 5.34 13.82 -3.11
N PRO A 60 5.50 14.50 -1.97
CA PRO A 60 6.77 14.52 -1.23
C PRO A 60 7.20 13.12 -0.78
N ALA A 61 8.50 12.82 -0.92
CA ALA A 61 9.06 11.54 -0.49
C ALA A 61 8.75 11.14 0.97
N PRO A 62 8.73 12.05 1.96
CA PRO A 62 8.33 11.72 3.33
C PRO A 62 6.87 11.24 3.44
N GLU A 63 5.97 11.75 2.59
CA GLU A 63 4.57 11.33 2.57
C GLU A 63 4.44 9.90 2.04
N LEU A 64 5.15 9.58 0.95
CA LEU A 64 5.22 8.22 0.42
C LEU A 64 5.86 7.25 1.42
N PHE A 65 6.96 7.63 2.08
CA PHE A 65 7.56 6.82 3.13
C PHE A 65 6.57 6.53 4.27
N ASN A 66 5.88 7.55 4.77
CA ASN A 66 4.89 7.39 5.84
C ASN A 66 3.72 6.49 5.42
N ARG A 67 3.28 6.61 4.17
CA ARG A 67 2.17 5.84 3.63
C ARG A 67 2.52 4.36 3.42
N PHE A 68 3.68 4.07 2.85
CA PHE A 68 4.03 2.71 2.43
C PHE A 68 4.85 1.94 3.48
N LEU A 69 5.78 2.59 4.20
CA LEU A 69 6.77 1.90 5.05
C LEU A 69 6.63 2.12 6.56
N ARG A 70 6.02 3.22 7.01
CA ARG A 70 5.97 3.53 8.45
C ARG A 70 5.26 2.47 9.29
N TRP A 71 4.24 1.82 8.72
CA TRP A 71 3.41 0.84 9.41
C TRP A 71 3.94 -0.60 9.31
N THR A 72 4.98 -0.85 8.50
CA THR A 72 5.60 -2.19 8.38
C THR A 72 6.61 -2.48 9.49
N GLN A 73 6.76 -1.55 10.45
CA GLN A 73 7.67 -1.66 11.58
C GLN A 73 7.02 -2.38 12.75
#